data_AF-A0A2T4XBR2-F1
#
_entry.id   AF-A0A2T4XBR2-F1
#
_cell.length_a   1.000
_cell.length_b   1.000
_cell.length_c   1.000
_cell.angle_alpha   90.00
_cell.angle_beta   90.00
_cell.angle_gamma   90.00
#
_symmetry.space_group_name_H-M   'P 1'
#
loop_
_entity.id
_entity.type
_entity.pdbx_description
1 polymer ?
#
loop_
_entity_poly.entity_id
_entity_poly.type
_entity_poly.pdbx_seq_one_letter_code
_entity_poly.pdbx_strand_id
1 'polypeptide(L)'
;MKNTEPDYIRQARKKVRVKKWFYRHLSTYLAFICFLFSINMLDDPSEPWFLYPAAVFGGLLLLHYLWVFGLPYSKAGTREWEEQEVARELAKFTPQLPLASKSNQMDMDEHLELREIQPPKEAHSIYSKEDLV
;
A
#
# COMPACT_ATOMS: atom_id res chain seq x y z
N MET A 1 14.30 8.82 22.78
CA MET A 1 14.64 7.39 22.94
C MET A 1 14.12 6.64 21.72
N LYS A 2 15.00 6.33 20.75
CA LYS A 2 14.66 5.51 19.58
C LYS A 2 14.67 4.05 20.05
N ASN A 3 13.49 3.48 20.30
CA ASN A 3 13.39 2.09 20.71
C ASN A 3 13.91 1.19 19.59
N THR A 4 14.95 0.44 19.90
CA THR A 4 15.35 -0.81 19.24
C THR A 4 14.23 -1.83 19.40
N GLU A 5 13.08 -1.63 18.75
CA GLU A 5 12.11 -2.71 18.61
C GLU A 5 12.70 -3.73 17.65
N PRO A 6 12.79 -5.02 18.05
CA PRO A 6 13.24 -6.07 17.16
C PRO A 6 12.40 -6.10 15.87
N ASP A 7 13.02 -6.37 14.73
CA ASP A 7 12.33 -6.32 13.43
C ASP A 7 11.06 -7.18 13.38
N TYR A 8 10.99 -8.27 14.15
CA TYR A 8 9.79 -9.10 14.26
C TYR A 8 8.59 -8.38 14.90
N ILE A 9 8.80 -7.50 15.90
CA ILE A 9 7.73 -6.70 16.52
C ILE A 9 7.20 -5.66 15.54
N ARG A 10 8.11 -4.99 14.82
CA ARG A 10 7.76 -3.98 13.82
C ARG A 10 6.95 -4.61 12.67
N GLN A 11 7.30 -5.84 12.29
CA GLN A 11 6.58 -6.61 11.28
C GLN A 11 5.20 -7.07 11.77
N ALA A 12 5.11 -7.59 13.00
CA ALA A 12 3.83 -7.96 13.61
C ALA A 12 2.88 -6.75 13.69
N ARG A 13 3.39 -5.58 14.09
CA ARG A 13 2.60 -4.34 14.14
C ARG A 13 2.09 -3.89 12.77
N LYS A 14 2.89 -4.04 11.70
CA LYS A 14 2.43 -3.75 10.33
C LYS A 14 1.25 -4.66 9.96
N LYS A 15 1.36 -5.97 10.20
CA LYS A 15 0.27 -6.93 9.92
C LYS A 15 -1.02 -6.56 10.66
N VAL A 16 -0.91 -6.22 11.95
CA VAL A 16 -2.07 -5.81 12.76
C VAL A 16 -2.68 -4.50 12.25
N ARG A 17 -1.86 -3.53 11.83
CA ARG A 17 -2.33 -2.24 11.30
C ARG A 17 -3.14 -2.42 10.01
N VAL A 18 -2.65 -3.23 9.07
CA VAL A 18 -3.36 -3.50 7.81
C VAL A 18 -4.68 -4.23 8.08
N LYS A 19 -4.69 -5.23 8.97
CA LYS A 19 -5.93 -5.90 9.39
C LYS A 19 -6.93 -4.93 10.02
N LYS A 20 -6.49 -4.06 10.94
CA LYS A 20 -7.36 -3.03 11.55
C LYS A 20 -7.97 -2.09 10.50
N TRP A 21 -7.19 -1.72 9.48
CA TRP A 21 -7.68 -0.87 8.39
C TRP A 21 -8.77 -1.58 7.58
N PHE A 22 -8.60 -2.87 7.29
CA PHE A 22 -9.62 -3.68 6.64
C PHE A 22 -10.93 -3.73 7.46
N TYR A 23 -10.86 -3.99 8.76
CA TYR A 23 -12.05 -4.01 9.62
C TYR A 23 -12.82 -2.70 9.64
N ARG A 24 -12.12 -1.55 9.52
CA ARG A 24 -12.77 -0.25 9.37
C ARG A 24 -13.58 -0.18 8.07
N HIS A 25 -13.02 -0.63 6.96
CA HIS A 25 -13.73 -0.64 5.66
C HIS A 25 -14.92 -1.61 5.68
N LEU A 26 -14.74 -2.79 6.28
CA LEU A 26 -15.82 -3.74 6.50
C LEU A 26 -16.97 -3.14 7.32
N SER A 27 -16.64 -2.41 8.39
CA SER A 27 -17.65 -1.74 9.23
C SER A 27 -18.42 -0.66 8.46
N THR A 28 -17.71 0.19 7.72
CA THR A 28 -18.35 1.20 6.85
C THR A 28 -19.22 0.56 5.78
N TYR A 29 -18.75 -0.53 5.15
CA TYR A 29 -19.56 -1.31 4.20
C TYR A 29 -20.83 -1.84 4.86
N LEU A 30 -20.73 -2.45 6.03
CA LEU A 30 -21.90 -3.00 6.73
C LEU A 30 -22.92 -1.90 7.08
N ALA A 31 -22.45 -0.75 7.57
CA ALA A 31 -23.30 0.40 7.84
C ALA A 31 -24.00 0.91 6.57
N PHE A 32 -23.29 0.98 5.44
CA PHE A 32 -23.84 1.39 4.16
C PHE A 32 -24.91 0.41 3.64
N ILE A 33 -24.67 -0.90 3.74
CA ILE A 33 -25.65 -1.93 3.36
C ILE A 33 -26.88 -1.86 4.26
N CYS A 34 -26.71 -1.73 5.57
CA CYS A 34 -27.84 -1.56 6.49
C CYS A 34 -28.67 -0.32 6.15
N PHE A 35 -28.01 0.79 5.83
CA PHE A 35 -28.68 2.02 5.42
C PHE A 35 -29.50 1.82 4.12
N LEU A 36 -28.91 1.22 3.09
CA LEU A 36 -29.60 0.93 1.83
C LEU A 36 -30.76 -0.06 2.02
N PHE A 37 -30.57 -1.08 2.84
CA PHE A 37 -31.64 -2.03 3.20
C PHE A 37 -32.80 -1.31 3.89
N SER A 38 -32.53 -0.38 4.80
CA SER A 38 -33.58 0.43 5.44
C SER A 38 -34.36 1.26 4.41
N ILE A 39 -33.68 1.88 3.43
CA ILE A 39 -34.37 2.62 2.36
C ILE A 39 -35.23 1.68 1.52
N ASN A 40 -34.69 0.51 1.13
CA ASN A 40 -35.44 -0.47 0.33
C ASN A 40 -36.71 -0.94 1.04
N MET A 41 -36.68 -1.09 2.37
CA MET A 41 -37.86 -1.49 3.15
C MET A 41 -38.91 -0.38 3.24
N LEU A 42 -38.49 0.89 3.13
CA LEU A 42 -39.38 2.06 3.15
C LEU A 42 -39.96 2.40 1.78
N ASP A 43 -39.24 2.11 0.70
CA ASP A 43 -39.61 2.44 -0.68
C ASP A 43 -40.53 1.37 -1.27
N ASP A 44 -40.00 0.18 -1.56
CA ASP A 44 -40.78 -0.97 -2.01
C ASP A 44 -40.08 -2.28 -1.59
N PRO A 45 -40.65 -3.05 -0.64
CA PRO A 45 -40.09 -4.32 -0.20
C PRO A 45 -40.06 -5.40 -1.29
N SER A 46 -40.83 -5.24 -2.38
CA SER A 46 -40.95 -6.24 -3.45
C SER A 46 -39.76 -6.25 -4.40
N GLU A 47 -39.06 -5.11 -4.54
CA GLU A 47 -37.89 -4.96 -5.41
C GLU A 47 -36.63 -4.69 -4.56
N PRO A 48 -35.77 -5.71 -4.34
CA PRO A 48 -34.57 -5.57 -3.51
C PRO A 48 -33.42 -4.90 -4.27
N TRP A 49 -33.61 -3.65 -4.71
CA TRP A 49 -32.62 -2.89 -5.46
C TRP A 49 -31.30 -2.68 -4.69
N PHE A 50 -31.30 -2.75 -3.35
CA PHE A 50 -30.09 -2.65 -2.55
C PHE A 50 -29.07 -3.77 -2.86
N LEU A 51 -29.48 -4.86 -3.50
CA LEU A 51 -28.60 -5.96 -3.90
C LEU A 51 -27.57 -5.55 -4.96
N TYR A 52 -27.92 -4.63 -5.86
CA TYR A 52 -26.99 -4.17 -6.90
C TYR A 52 -25.76 -3.46 -6.32
N PRO A 53 -25.90 -2.41 -5.48
CA PRO A 53 -24.74 -1.82 -4.81
C PRO A 53 -24.09 -2.81 -3.85
N ALA A 54 -24.85 -3.67 -3.16
CA ALA A 54 -24.27 -4.70 -2.31
C ALA A 54 -23.34 -5.65 -3.07
N ALA A 55 -23.72 -6.07 -4.27
CA ALA A 55 -22.91 -6.95 -5.10
C ALA A 55 -21.60 -6.27 -5.54
N VAL A 56 -21.68 -5.01 -6.00
CA VAL A 56 -20.50 -4.26 -6.45
C VAL A 56 -19.54 -3.97 -5.30
N PHE A 57 -20.02 -3.39 -4.22
CA PHE A 57 -19.19 -3.06 -3.07
C PHE A 57 -18.72 -4.30 -2.32
N GLY A 58 -19.56 -5.34 -2.24
CA GLY A 58 -19.20 -6.63 -1.68
C GLY A 58 -18.10 -7.32 -2.49
N GLY A 59 -18.15 -7.26 -3.82
CA GLY A 59 -17.10 -7.76 -4.71
C GLY A 59 -15.76 -7.03 -4.52
N LEU A 60 -15.80 -5.70 -4.45
CA LEU A 60 -14.60 -4.89 -4.15
C LEU A 60 -14.01 -5.22 -2.78
N LEU A 61 -14.86 -5.39 -1.76
CA LEU A 61 -14.44 -5.76 -0.42
C LEU A 61 -13.82 -7.16 -0.38
N LEU A 62 -14.35 -8.11 -1.15
CA LEU A 62 -13.79 -9.45 -1.28
C LEU A 62 -12.40 -9.43 -1.94
N LEU A 63 -12.24 -8.67 -3.03
CA LEU A 63 -10.93 -8.45 -3.65
C LEU A 63 -9.93 -7.83 -2.65
N HIS A 64 -10.38 -6.83 -1.89
CA HIS A 64 -9.56 -6.18 -0.89
C HIS A 64 -9.20 -7.14 0.28
N TYR A 65 -10.12 -8.01 0.68
CA TYR A 65 -9.87 -9.07 1.66
C TYR A 65 -8.76 -10.01 1.18
N LEU A 66 -8.85 -10.48 -0.07
CA LEU A 66 -7.83 -11.34 -0.67
C LEU A 66 -6.46 -10.65 -0.72
N TRP A 67 -6.43 -9.33 -0.96
CA TRP A 67 -5.17 -8.58 -0.96
C TRP A 67 -4.58 -8.40 0.45
N VAL A 68 -5.41 -8.15 1.46
CA VAL A 68 -4.95 -7.93 2.85
C VAL A 68 -4.55 -9.22 3.55
N PHE A 69 -5.33 -10.29 3.37
CA PHE A 69 -5.13 -11.56 4.05
C PHE A 69 -4.36 -12.59 3.22
N GLY A 70 -4.22 -12.37 1.91
CA GLY A 70 -3.69 -13.36 0.98
C GLY A 70 -4.69 -14.49 0.72
N LEU A 71 -4.40 -15.33 -0.28
CA LEU A 71 -5.16 -16.54 -0.51
C LEU A 71 -4.84 -17.56 0.61
N PRO A 72 -5.84 -18.12 1.31
CA PRO A 72 -5.60 -19.05 2.41
C PRO A 72 -4.95 -20.38 1.97
N TYR A 73 -5.08 -20.76 0.70
CA TYR A 73 -4.63 -22.05 0.18
C TYR A 73 -3.35 -21.98 -0.68
N SER A 74 -3.04 -20.82 -1.25
CA SER A 74 -1.77 -20.61 -1.96
C SER A 74 -0.91 -19.64 -1.15
N LYS A 75 0.29 -20.07 -0.78
CA LYS A 75 1.34 -19.13 -0.33
C LYS A 75 1.70 -18.09 -1.40
N ALA A 76 1.09 -18.11 -2.58
CA ALA A 76 1.21 -17.06 -3.59
C ALA A 76 0.68 -15.72 -3.02
N GLY A 77 1.57 -14.74 -2.94
CA GLY A 77 1.31 -13.42 -2.35
C GLY A 77 1.64 -13.29 -0.86
N THR A 78 2.10 -14.35 -0.18
CA THR A 78 2.77 -14.14 1.12
C THR A 78 4.20 -13.68 0.88
N ARG A 79 4.71 -12.85 1.80
CA ARG A 79 6.07 -12.31 1.72
C ARG A 79 7.14 -13.42 1.71
N GLU A 80 6.86 -14.58 2.28
CA GLU A 80 7.74 -15.76 2.20
C GLU A 80 7.87 -16.30 0.78
N TRP A 81 6.80 -16.26 -0.02
CA TRP A 81 6.84 -16.61 -1.43
C TRP A 81 7.53 -15.52 -2.26
N GLU A 82 7.26 -14.24 -1.96
CA GLU A 82 7.98 -13.12 -2.59
C GLU A 82 9.50 -13.21 -2.30
N GLU A 83 9.89 -13.48 -1.06
CA GLU A 83 11.28 -13.66 -0.65
C GLU A 83 11.92 -14.87 -1.35
N GLN A 84 11.19 -15.97 -1.52
CA GLN A 84 11.67 -17.14 -2.27
C GLN A 84 11.83 -16.86 -3.77
N GLU A 85 10.91 -16.13 -4.38
CA GLU A 85 10.97 -15.83 -5.81
C GLU A 85 12.07 -14.79 -6.09
N VAL A 86 12.23 -13.79 -5.22
CA VAL A 86 13.36 -12.84 -5.28
C VAL A 86 14.69 -13.56 -5.07
N ALA A 87 14.79 -14.48 -4.10
CA ALA A 87 15.99 -15.29 -3.91
C ALA A 87 16.29 -16.18 -5.12
N ARG A 88 15.26 -16.72 -5.78
CA ARG A 88 15.39 -17.52 -7.00
C ARG A 88 15.90 -16.68 -8.17
N GLU A 89 15.35 -15.48 -8.37
CA GLU A 89 15.82 -14.55 -9.40
C GLU A 89 17.25 -14.10 -9.11
N LEU A 90 17.58 -13.72 -7.88
CA LEU A 90 18.95 -13.40 -7.48
C LEU A 90 19.92 -14.56 -7.73
N ALA A 91 19.53 -15.81 -7.41
CA ALA A 91 20.36 -16.98 -7.68
C ALA A 91 20.64 -17.21 -9.17
N LYS A 92 19.69 -16.88 -10.06
CA LYS A 92 19.92 -16.92 -11.52
C LYS A 92 20.94 -15.87 -11.98
N PHE A 93 20.94 -14.68 -11.36
CA PHE A 93 21.91 -13.62 -11.64
C PHE A 93 23.26 -13.80 -10.91
N THR A 94 23.33 -14.74 -9.95
CA THR A 94 24.54 -14.97 -9.12
C THR A 94 25.15 -16.37 -9.30
N PRO A 95 25.58 -16.83 -10.50
CA PRO A 95 26.30 -18.11 -10.61
C PRO A 95 27.77 -18.07 -10.13
N GLN A 96 28.39 -16.90 -9.92
CA GLN A 96 29.87 -16.79 -9.78
C GLN A 96 30.38 -15.88 -8.65
N LEU A 97 29.88 -16.04 -7.42
CA LEU A 97 30.51 -15.37 -6.27
C LEU A 97 30.95 -16.39 -5.22
N PRO A 98 32.24 -16.75 -5.15
CA PRO A 98 32.81 -17.16 -3.88
C PRO A 98 32.90 -15.91 -2.98
N LEU A 99 32.96 -16.13 -1.66
CA LEU A 99 33.13 -15.16 -0.58
C LEU A 99 31.79 -14.60 -0.04
N ALA A 100 31.29 -14.94 1.15
CA ALA A 100 32.01 -15.26 2.39
C ALA A 100 33.23 -14.34 2.63
N SER A 101 33.12 -13.06 2.30
CA SER A 101 34.06 -12.02 2.74
C SER A 101 33.40 -10.66 2.55
N LYS A 102 32.90 -10.12 3.67
CA LYS A 102 32.89 -8.70 4.07
C LYS A 102 31.60 -8.39 4.84
N SER A 103 31.53 -8.95 6.04
CA SER A 103 30.91 -8.25 7.15
C SER A 103 31.67 -6.93 7.35
N ASN A 104 30.90 -5.83 7.45
CA ASN A 104 31.28 -4.49 7.91
C ASN A 104 31.66 -3.44 6.82
N GLN A 105 30.82 -2.38 6.77
CA GLN A 105 30.95 -1.09 6.04
C GLN A 105 30.83 -1.21 4.51
N MET A 106 29.94 -0.51 3.80
CA MET A 106 29.59 0.92 3.84
C MET A 106 28.19 1.08 3.21
N ASP A 107 27.25 1.71 3.92
CA ASP A 107 26.87 3.12 3.73
C ASP A 107 25.78 3.27 2.63
N MET A 108 24.53 3.28 3.09
CA MET A 108 23.35 3.56 2.27
C MET A 108 22.91 5.01 2.46
N ASP A 109 23.83 5.94 2.76
CA ASP A 109 23.55 7.39 2.83
C ASP A 109 24.20 8.19 1.68
N GLU A 110 24.72 7.55 0.63
CA GLU A 110 25.31 8.24 -0.55
C GLU A 110 24.55 7.98 -1.87
N HIS A 111 23.22 8.08 -1.82
CA HIS A 111 22.40 8.28 -3.03
C HIS A 111 21.29 9.31 -2.78
N LEU A 112 21.72 10.52 -2.39
CA LEU A 112 20.91 11.75 -2.43
C LEU A 112 21.66 12.90 -3.11
N GLU A 113 22.57 12.61 -4.04
CA GLU A 113 22.97 13.62 -5.02
C GLU A 113 21.92 13.66 -6.13
N LEU A 114 20.84 14.40 -5.88
CA LEU A 114 20.03 14.90 -6.97
C LEU A 114 20.96 15.75 -7.84
N ARG A 115 21.09 15.38 -9.12
CA ARG A 115 21.68 16.26 -10.12
C ARG A 115 21.00 17.62 -9.99
N GLU A 116 21.69 18.60 -9.41
CA GLU A 116 21.25 19.98 -9.40
C GLU A 116 21.06 20.38 -10.86
N ILE A 117 19.80 20.38 -11.29
CA ILE A 117 19.40 21.05 -12.51
C ILE A 117 19.77 22.50 -12.25
N GLN A 118 20.79 23.00 -12.95
CA GLN A 118 21.10 24.43 -12.94
C GLN A 118 19.79 25.18 -13.21
N PRO A 119 19.35 26.09 -12.32
CA PRO A 119 18.16 26.87 -12.59
C PRO A 119 18.36 27.58 -13.94
N PRO A 120 17.34 27.62 -14.80
CA PRO A 120 17.42 28.33 -16.07
C PRO A 120 17.92 29.75 -15.83
N LYS A 121 18.98 30.11 -16.54
CA LYS A 121 19.53 31.47 -16.58
C LYS A 121 18.40 32.42 -16.99
N GLU A 122 17.96 33.22 -16.03
CA GLU A 122 17.16 34.45 -16.16
C GLU A 122 16.00 34.41 -17.17
N ALA A 123 14.81 34.04 -16.69
CA ALA A 123 13.57 34.56 -17.27
C ALA A 123 13.29 35.93 -16.62
N HIS A 124 13.57 37.00 -17.37
CA HIS A 124 13.22 38.39 -17.03
C HIS A 124 11.74 38.47 -16.60
N SER A 125 11.45 38.92 -15.38
CA SER A 125 10.07 39.18 -14.98
C SER A 125 9.56 40.42 -15.70
N ILE A 126 8.56 40.25 -16.57
CA ILE A 126 7.79 41.32 -17.21
C ILE A 126 6.77 41.89 -16.19
N TYR A 127 7.24 42.35 -15.03
CA TYR A 127 6.37 43.04 -14.07
C TYR A 127 7.15 44.20 -13.47
N SER A 128 6.80 45.41 -13.93
CA SER A 128 7.30 46.65 -13.34
C SER A 128 6.44 47.00 -12.13
N LYS A 129 7.09 47.43 -11.04
CA LYS A 129 6.41 47.83 -9.78
C LYS A 129 5.73 49.21 -9.88
N GLU A 130 5.67 49.77 -11.08
CA GLU A 130 5.16 51.11 -11.38
C GLU A 130 3.67 51.11 -11.80
N ASP A 131 3.12 49.92 -12.10
CA ASP A 131 1.69 49.74 -12.44
C ASP A 131 0.81 49.45 -11.22
N LEU A 132 1.40 49.51 -10.01
CA LEU A 132 0.68 49.35 -8.75
C LEU A 132 0.45 50.74 -8.13
N VAL A 133 -0.60 51.43 -8.61
CA VAL A 133 -1.19 52.63 -8.00
C VAL A 133 -2.59 52.31 -7.50
#